data_AF-A0A392S330-F1
#
_entry.id   AF-A0A392S330-F1
#
_cell.length_a   1.000
_cell.length_b   1.000
_cell.length_c   1.000
_cell.angle_alpha   90.00
_cell.angle_beta   90.00
_cell.angle_gamma   90.00
#
_symmetry.space_group_name_H-M   'P 1'
#
loop_
_entity.id
_entity.type
_entity.pdbx_description
1 polymer ?
#
loop_
_entity_poly.entity_id
_entity_poly.type
_entity_poly.pdbx_seq_one_letter_code
_entity_poly.pdbx_strand_id
1 'polypeptide(L)'
;WLEFLKDYDFKLSYHPGKANVVADALSRKSLHMSLLMAKELDLIEEFRDLSLVCEVTPRSVRLSMLKLTNPFLEEVKECQKRDKKLMEKLMLISEGKEVDFGVDENGVVRYRG
;
A
#
# COMPACT_ATOMS: atom_id res chain seq x y z
N TRP A 1 -33.76 -4.90 5.73
CA TRP A 1 -33.55 -6.33 6.05
C TRP A 1 -34.78 -7.00 6.62
N LEU A 2 -35.38 -6.53 7.72
CA LEU A 2 -36.62 -7.12 8.26
C LEU A 2 -37.81 -7.01 7.30
N GLU A 3 -37.94 -5.91 6.57
CA GLU A 3 -38.96 -5.74 5.53
C GLU A 3 -38.79 -6.76 4.40
N PHE A 4 -37.57 -6.97 3.91
CA PHE A 4 -37.24 -7.97 2.89
C PHE A 4 -37.54 -9.42 3.32
N LEU A 5 -37.37 -9.74 4.62
CA LEU A 5 -37.64 -11.07 5.14
C LEU A 5 -39.15 -11.36 5.28
N LYS A 6 -40.01 -10.35 5.40
CA LYS A 6 -41.46 -10.54 5.54
C LYS A 6 -42.11 -11.18 4.31
N ASP A 7 -41.46 -11.05 3.15
CA ASP A 7 -41.96 -11.57 1.87
C ASP A 7 -41.61 -13.05 1.63
N TYR A 8 -40.80 -13.66 2.51
CA TYR A 8 -40.42 -15.06 2.41
C TYR A 8 -41.11 -15.89 3.47
N ASP A 9 -41.73 -17.01 3.07
CA ASP A 9 -42.19 -18.03 4.00
C ASP A 9 -41.01 -18.95 4.39
N PHE A 10 -40.38 -18.66 5.53
CA PHE A 10 -39.24 -19.43 6.03
C PHE A 10 -39.29 -19.63 7.55
N LYS A 11 -38.59 -20.67 8.02
CA LYS A 11 -38.38 -20.94 9.44
C LYS A 11 -36.88 -20.93 9.74
N LEU A 12 -36.46 -20.13 10.71
CA LEU A 12 -35.06 -20.12 11.15
C LEU A 12 -34.79 -21.34 12.05
N SER A 13 -33.84 -22.17 11.64
CA SER A 13 -33.42 -23.36 12.40
C SER A 13 -31.89 -23.47 12.42
N TYR A 14 -31.35 -23.83 13.59
CA TYR A 14 -29.92 -24.07 13.75
C TYR A 14 -29.56 -25.48 13.29
N HIS A 15 -28.56 -25.59 12.41
CA HIS A 15 -28.11 -26.84 11.82
C HIS A 15 -26.60 -27.03 12.01
N PRO A 16 -26.16 -27.74 13.06
CA PRO A 16 -24.74 -27.99 13.29
C PRO A 16 -24.18 -29.07 12.34
N GLY A 17 -22.89 -28.96 12.02
CA GLY A 17 -22.11 -30.02 11.37
C GLY A 17 -22.53 -30.31 9.92
N LYS A 18 -22.96 -31.56 9.65
CA LYS A 18 -23.13 -32.14 8.30
C LYS A 18 -24.08 -31.35 7.39
N ALA A 19 -25.10 -30.71 7.96
CA ALA A 19 -26.07 -29.92 7.21
C ALA A 19 -25.48 -28.58 6.70
N ASN A 20 -24.38 -28.09 7.29
CA ASN A 20 -23.75 -26.82 6.91
C ASN A 20 -22.54 -27.00 5.96
N VAL A 21 -22.18 -28.24 5.60
CA VAL A 21 -20.95 -28.53 4.85
C VAL A 21 -20.92 -27.83 3.49
N VAL A 22 -22.06 -27.77 2.79
CA VAL A 22 -22.16 -27.10 1.48
C VAL A 22 -22.00 -25.59 1.64
N ALA A 23 -22.69 -24.99 2.61
CA ALA A 23 -22.61 -23.56 2.86
C ALA A 23 -21.21 -23.13 3.35
N ASP A 24 -20.56 -23.91 4.20
CA ASP A 24 -19.17 -23.70 4.65
C ASP A 24 -18.19 -23.80 3.46
N ALA A 25 -18.29 -24.84 2.64
CA ALA A 25 -17.43 -25.01 1.47
C ALA A 25 -17.59 -23.86 0.46
N LEU A 26 -18.82 -23.45 0.16
CA LEU A 26 -19.09 -22.31 -0.73
C LEU A 26 -18.60 -21.00 -0.13
N SER A 27 -18.79 -20.77 1.17
CA SER A 27 -18.31 -19.57 1.86
C SER A 27 -16.79 -19.47 1.82
N ARG A 28 -16.08 -20.56 2.09
CA ARG A 28 -14.61 -20.62 1.99
C ARG A 28 -14.12 -20.37 0.57
N LYS A 29 -14.80 -20.94 -0.43
CA LYS A 29 -14.48 -20.68 -1.84
C LYS A 29 -14.65 -19.21 -2.20
N SER A 30 -15.75 -18.59 -1.77
CA SER A 30 -16.01 -17.16 -1.97
C SER A 30 -14.92 -16.31 -1.32
N LEU A 31 -14.57 -16.57 -0.06
CA LEU A 31 -13.51 -15.86 0.66
C LEU A 31 -12.15 -16.02 -0.03
N HIS A 32 -11.82 -17.23 -0.48
CA HIS A 32 -10.58 -17.47 -1.21
C HIS A 32 -10.53 -16.70 -2.53
N MET A 33 -11.64 -16.66 -3.28
CA MET A 33 -11.74 -15.86 -4.51
C MET A 33 -11.59 -14.36 -4.21
N SER A 34 -12.25 -13.85 -3.17
CA SER A 34 -12.10 -12.44 -2.76
C SER A 34 -10.66 -12.10 -2.37
N LEU A 35 -9.96 -13.01 -1.68
CA LEU A 35 -8.56 -12.83 -1.34
C LEU A 35 -7.66 -12.82 -2.58
N LEU A 36 -7.91 -13.69 -3.56
CA LEU A 36 -7.18 -13.70 -4.82
C LEU A 36 -7.40 -12.40 -5.60
N MET A 37 -8.65 -11.92 -5.67
CA MET A 37 -8.96 -10.64 -6.32
C MET A 37 -8.27 -9.46 -5.65
N ALA A 38 -8.23 -9.43 -4.31
CA ALA A 38 -7.49 -8.40 -3.58
C ALA A 38 -6.00 -8.41 -3.94
N LYS A 39 -5.35 -9.59 -3.94
CA LYS A 39 -3.95 -9.72 -4.33
C LYS A 39 -3.69 -9.35 -5.80
N GLU A 40 -4.63 -9.65 -6.69
CA GLU A 40 -4.55 -9.26 -8.10
C GLU A 40 -4.59 -7.74 -8.25
N LEU A 41 -5.46 -7.06 -7.50
CA LEU A 41 -5.50 -5.59 -7.46
C LEU A 41 -4.20 -5.01 -6.95
N ASP A 42 -3.65 -5.54 -5.84
CA ASP A 42 -2.35 -5.11 -5.31
C ASP A 42 -1.24 -5.21 -6.38
N LEU A 43 -1.21 -6.34 -7.11
CA LEU A 43 -0.22 -6.55 -8.17
C LEU A 43 -0.41 -5.59 -9.36
N ILE A 44 -1.66 -5.26 -9.71
CA ILE A 44 -1.96 -4.29 -10.78
C ILE A 44 -1.49 -2.89 -10.38
N GLU A 45 -1.68 -2.51 -9.11
CA GLU A 45 -1.21 -1.23 -8.57
C GLU A 45 0.32 -1.17 -8.59
N GLU A 46 1.00 -2.18 -8.08
CA GLU A 46 2.46 -2.27 -8.15
C GLU A 46 2.95 -2.18 -9.61
N PHE A 47 2.34 -2.92 -10.53
CA PHE A 47 2.71 -2.92 -11.94
C PHE A 47 2.52 -1.55 -12.60
N ARG A 48 1.47 -0.80 -12.22
CA ARG A 48 1.24 0.57 -12.68
C ARG A 48 2.35 1.50 -12.19
N ASP A 49 2.76 1.35 -10.93
CA ASP A 49 3.77 2.20 -10.29
C ASP A 49 5.19 1.95 -10.80
N LEU A 50 5.46 0.77 -11.36
CA LEU A 50 6.74 0.45 -11.99
C LEU A 50 7.13 1.39 -13.16
N SER A 51 6.23 2.25 -13.65
CA SER A 51 6.52 3.24 -14.70
C SER A 51 7.17 2.63 -15.94
N LEU A 52 6.64 1.49 -16.39
CA LEU A 52 7.18 0.73 -17.52
C LEU A 52 7.05 1.50 -18.84
N VAL A 53 8.11 1.49 -19.64
CA VAL A 53 8.05 1.85 -21.05
C VAL A 53 7.51 0.64 -21.81
N CYS A 54 6.42 0.85 -22.56
CA CYS A 54 5.80 -0.18 -23.40
C CYS A 54 6.02 0.14 -24.87
N GLU A 55 6.65 -0.78 -25.60
CA GLU A 55 6.85 -0.71 -27.04
C GLU A 55 6.16 -1.89 -27.70
N VAL A 56 5.15 -1.61 -28.53
CA VAL A 56 4.45 -2.63 -29.31
C VAL A 56 5.04 -2.70 -30.71
N THR A 57 5.46 -3.89 -31.12
CA THR A 57 5.94 -4.18 -32.47
C THR A 57 4.95 -5.10 -33.20
N PRO A 58 5.04 -5.27 -34.52
CA PRO A 58 4.15 -6.18 -35.25
C PRO A 58 4.22 -7.66 -34.81
N ARG A 59 5.26 -8.07 -34.06
CA ARG A 59 5.48 -9.46 -33.65
C ARG A 59 5.56 -9.67 -32.14
N SER A 60 5.63 -8.60 -31.34
CA SER A 60 5.84 -8.70 -29.89
C SER A 60 5.50 -7.41 -29.16
N VAL A 61 5.35 -7.53 -27.84
CA VAL A 61 5.30 -6.39 -26.91
C VAL A 61 6.58 -6.42 -26.07
N ARG A 62 7.22 -5.27 -25.92
CA ARG A 62 8.42 -5.09 -25.08
C ARG A 62 8.06 -4.15 -23.93
N LEU A 63 8.37 -4.58 -22.72
CA LEU A 63 8.22 -3.79 -21.50
C LEU A 63 9.62 -3.60 -20.89
N SER A 64 9.97 -2.36 -20.55
CA SER A 64 11.27 -2.06 -19.92
C SER A 64 11.15 -0.97 -18.87
N MET A 65 12.08 -0.98 -17.91
CA MET A 65 12.19 0.03 -16.86
C MET A 65 13.68 0.32 -16.63
N LEU A 66 14.05 1.59 -16.61
CA LEU A 66 15.37 2.04 -16.18
C LEU A 66 15.20 2.90 -14.93
N LYS A 67 15.63 2.38 -13.79
CA LYS A 67 15.65 3.13 -12.51
C LYS A 67 17.08 3.50 -12.19
N LEU A 68 17.42 4.78 -12.29
CA LEU A 68 18.69 5.31 -11.78
C LEU A 68 18.53 5.57 -10.29
N THR A 69 19.24 4.81 -9.46
CA THR A 69 19.30 5.04 -8.01
C THR A 69 20.66 5.62 -7.64
N ASN A 70 20.66 6.54 -6.66
CA ASN A 70 21.88 7.08 -6.08
C ASN A 70 21.78 6.95 -4.55
N PRO A 71 22.70 6.24 -3.88
CA PRO A 71 22.66 6.06 -2.43
C PRO A 71 22.94 7.34 -1.63
N PHE A 72 23.42 8.39 -2.29
CA PHE A 72 23.85 9.64 -1.65
C PHE A 72 22.80 10.24 -0.71
N LEU A 73 21.52 10.25 -1.09
CA LEU A 73 20.47 10.78 -0.21
C LEU A 73 20.29 9.93 1.06
N GLU A 74 20.39 8.61 0.96
CA GLU A 74 20.33 7.72 2.13
C GLU A 74 21.57 7.89 3.00
N GLU A 75 22.75 8.03 2.40
CA GLU A 75 23.99 8.34 3.11
C GLU A 75 23.91 9.67 3.86
N VAL A 76 23.34 10.71 3.24
CA VAL A 76 23.09 12.00 3.88
C VAL A 76 22.15 11.82 5.07
N LYS A 77 21.01 11.13 4.92
CA LYS A 77 20.09 10.88 6.05
C LYS A 77 20.79 10.21 7.22
N GLU A 78 21.57 9.16 6.95
CA GLU A 78 22.31 8.44 7.99
C GLU A 78 23.37 9.31 8.66
N CYS A 79 24.07 10.15 7.90
CA CYS A 79 25.00 11.11 8.46
C CYS A 79 24.31 12.17 9.32
N GLN A 80 23.14 12.68 8.91
CA GLN A 80 22.39 13.68 9.66
C GLN A 80 21.91 13.15 11.01
N LYS A 81 21.48 11.89 11.09
CA LYS A 81 21.09 11.23 12.35
C LYS A 81 22.23 11.18 13.38
N ARG A 82 23.48 11.17 12.91
CA ARG A 82 24.68 11.17 13.77
C ARG A 82 25.17 12.57 14.13
N ASP A 83 24.72 13.61 13.45
CA ASP A 83 25.12 14.99 13.69
C ASP A 83 24.27 15.61 14.81
N LYS A 84 24.92 15.89 15.94
CA LYS A 84 24.25 16.47 17.12
C LYS A 84 23.57 17.82 16.83
N LYS A 85 24.22 18.70 16.05
CA LYS A 85 23.68 20.03 15.75
C LYS A 85 22.46 19.94 14.85
N LEU A 86 22.47 19.01 13.89
CA LEU A 86 21.30 18.79 13.04
C LEU A 86 20.14 18.17 13.81
N MET A 87 20.42 17.27 14.76
CA MET A 87 19.38 16.72 15.64
C MET A 87 18.79 17.77 16.58
N GLU A 88 19.59 18.70 17.11
CA GLU A 88 19.10 19.85 17.86
C GLU A 88 18.17 20.73 17.00
N LYS A 89 18.56 21.04 15.76
CA LYS A 89 17.70 21.77 14.82
C LYS A 89 16.41 21.02 14.52
N LEU A 90 16.46 19.70 14.37
CA LEU A 90 15.28 18.87 14.12
C LEU A 90 14.28 18.94 15.28
N MET A 91 14.75 19.02 16.54
CA MET A 91 13.91 19.28 17.71
C MET A 91 13.29 20.69 17.67
N LEU A 92 14.06 21.71 17.29
CA LEU A 92 13.52 23.07 17.16
C LEU A 92 12.50 23.20 16.03
N ILE A 93 12.65 22.44 14.94
CA ILE A 93 11.67 22.35 13.84
C ILE A 93 10.36 21.76 14.36
N SER A 94 10.40 20.69 15.17
CA SER A 94 9.19 20.06 15.70
C SER A 94 8.47 20.94 16.74
N GLU A 95 9.21 21.78 17.44
CA GLU A 95 8.67 22.83 18.33
C GLU A 95 8.19 24.08 17.59
N GLY A 96 8.40 24.19 16.27
CA GLY A 96 8.04 25.36 15.46
C GLY A 96 8.90 26.60 15.73
N LYS A 97 10.07 26.46 16.35
CA LYS A 97 10.98 27.55 16.71
C LYS A 97 12.10 27.77 15.68
N GLU A 98 12.33 26.81 14.79
CA GLU A 98 13.30 26.89 13.71
C GLU A 98 12.63 27.32 12.41
N VAL A 99 13.14 28.39 11.80
CA VAL A 99 12.59 29.00 10.57
C VAL A 99 13.52 28.84 9.37
N ASP A 100 14.82 28.69 9.64
CA ASP A 100 15.88 28.63 8.64
C ASP A 100 16.09 27.22 8.11
N PHE A 101 15.64 26.20 8.84
CA PHE A 101 15.77 24.80 8.46
C PHE A 101 14.40 24.13 8.36
N GLY A 102 14.28 23.17 7.44
CA GLY A 102 13.09 22.34 7.30
C GLY A 102 13.45 20.92 6.89
N VAL A 103 12.51 20.00 7.08
CA VAL A 103 12.61 18.64 6.58
C VAL A 103 11.89 18.57 5.23
N ASP A 104 12.57 18.03 4.22
CA ASP A 104 11.99 17.86 2.88
C ASP A 104 11.12 16.60 2.78
N GLU A 105 10.52 16.36 1.61
CA GLU A 105 9.73 15.17 1.31
C GLU A 105 10.50 13.84 1.45
N ASN A 106 11.83 13.90 1.36
CA ASN A 106 12.69 12.73 1.53
C ASN A 106 13.07 12.50 3.00
N GLY A 107 12.66 13.37 3.93
CA GLY A 107 13.05 13.26 5.34
C GLY A 107 14.45 13.79 5.66
N VAL A 108 15.03 14.62 4.78
CA VAL A 108 16.37 15.22 4.94
C VAL A 108 16.24 16.64 5.48
N VAL A 109 17.03 16.99 6.49
CA VAL A 109 17.10 18.37 7.01
C VAL A 109 17.84 19.25 6.00
N ARG A 110 17.21 20.36 5.57
CA ARG A 110 17.77 21.33 4.62
C ARG A 110 17.60 22.75 5.12
N TYR A 111 18.52 23.62 4.71
CA TYR A 111 18.38 25.06 4.91
C TYR A 111 17.38 25.63 3.90
N ARG A 112 16.47 26.47 4.37
CA ARG A 112 15.51 27.25 3.58
C ARG A 112 16.21 28.53 3.14
N GLY A 113 17.02 28.42 2.08
CA GLY A 113 17.56 29.59 1.37
C GLY A 113 16.50 30.28 0.53
#